data_AF-A0A1I4Q414-F1
#
_entry.id   AF-A0A1I4Q414-F1
#
_cell.length_a   1.000
_cell.length_b   1.000
_cell.length_c   1.000
_cell.angle_alpha   90.00
_cell.angle_beta   90.00
_cell.angle_gamma   90.00
#
_symmetry.space_group_name_H-M   'P 1'
#
loop_
_entity.id
_entity.type
_entity.pdbx_description
1 polymer ?
#
loop_
_entity_poly.entity_id
_entity_poly.type
_entity_poly.pdbx_seq_one_letter_code
_entity_poly.pdbx_strand_id
1 'polypeptide(L)'
;MQPQLCEQTDSPLASEQRLQFHNVKPELVDQRREILQGLTADCKYVSPKYFYDEAGCRLFDRITELEEYYVTRAERSILQGAGQDICGYLSDKTMLIEPGSGSCEKIRMLLAHYLPASYAPIEISEYYLERAARQLRSEFPDLTVHAVCADFTSLDRMPDSVPPAPKAAFFPGSTIGNFEPKDAIGLLANLRRMLGVGGKLLIGVDLLKDPDQLHAAYNDQLGVTAQFNLNLLTHIGRILKRPFNTGYFRHKAFFNRALSRIEMHLECQQAHSLEVDGHTLRFAKGETIHTENSYKYSVASFEALASKAGFRRQQTWTDEGRNFSFHCLVAS
;
A
#
# COMPACT_ATOMS: atom_id res chain seq x y z
N MET A 1 8.18 -49.69 32.91
CA MET A 1 8.71 -48.32 32.74
C MET A 1 8.97 -48.10 31.26
N GLN A 2 8.04 -47.43 30.57
CA GLN A 2 8.22 -46.78 29.27
C GLN A 2 7.30 -45.55 29.31
N PRO A 3 7.79 -44.34 28.99
CA PRO A 3 6.96 -43.14 29.05
C PRO A 3 6.07 -43.04 27.81
N GLN A 4 4.78 -42.79 28.02
CA GLN A 4 3.84 -42.38 26.97
C GLN A 4 4.25 -40.98 26.48
N LEU A 5 4.59 -40.88 25.19
CA LEU A 5 4.59 -39.61 24.49
C LEU A 5 3.14 -39.10 24.42
N CYS A 6 2.92 -37.92 24.99
CA CYS A 6 1.69 -37.17 24.80
C CYS A 6 1.88 -36.32 23.54
N GLU A 7 1.42 -36.83 22.39
CA GLU A 7 1.20 -36.00 21.21
C GLU A 7 -0.02 -35.13 21.48
N GLN A 8 0.21 -33.84 21.74
CA GLN A 8 -0.84 -32.83 21.69
C GLN A 8 -1.15 -32.56 20.22
N THR A 9 -2.17 -33.23 19.70
CA THR A 9 -2.78 -32.87 18.42
C THR A 9 -3.62 -31.62 18.63
N ASP A 10 -3.17 -30.48 18.11
CA ASP A 10 -3.97 -29.26 18.07
C ASP A 10 -5.29 -29.52 17.31
N SER A 11 -6.41 -29.18 17.96
CA SER A 11 -7.74 -29.32 17.38
C SER A 11 -7.95 -28.32 16.23
N PRO A 12 -8.49 -28.73 15.07
CA PRO A 12 -8.81 -27.84 13.95
C PRO A 12 -9.66 -26.62 14.36
N LEU A 13 -10.49 -26.76 15.40
CA LEU A 13 -11.35 -25.70 15.95
C LEU A 13 -10.57 -24.57 16.65
N ALA A 14 -9.38 -24.84 17.18
CA ALA A 14 -8.51 -23.81 17.78
C ALA A 14 -7.82 -22.95 16.70
N SER A 15 -7.62 -23.51 15.50
CA SER A 15 -6.99 -22.82 14.37
C SER A 15 -7.93 -21.81 13.69
N GLU A 16 -9.25 -22.01 13.74
CA GLU A 16 -10.24 -21.09 13.16
C GLU A 16 -10.52 -19.87 14.05
N GLN A 17 -10.30 -19.97 15.36
CA GLN A 17 -10.48 -18.83 16.29
C GLN A 17 -9.43 -17.74 16.13
N ARG A 18 -8.30 -18.04 15.50
CA ARG A 18 -7.16 -17.13 15.31
C ARG A 18 -7.23 -16.30 14.02
N LEU A 19 -8.28 -16.42 13.21
CA LEU A 19 -8.49 -15.55 12.05
C LEU A 19 -9.88 -14.92 12.10
N GLN A 20 -9.92 -13.59 12.19
CA GLN A 20 -11.17 -12.82 12.26
C GLN A 20 -11.20 -11.77 11.16
N PHE A 21 -12.33 -11.63 10.49
CA PHE A 21 -12.55 -10.64 9.44
C PHE A 21 -13.43 -9.50 9.96
N HIS A 22 -13.01 -8.27 9.67
CA HIS A 22 -13.68 -7.04 10.08
C HIS A 22 -13.93 -6.19 8.84
N ASN A 23 -15.18 -5.94 8.48
CA ASN A 23 -15.51 -5.14 7.28
C ASN A 23 -15.98 -3.74 7.68
N VAL A 24 -15.25 -2.72 7.23
CA VAL A 24 -15.54 -1.30 7.47
C VAL A 24 -15.46 -0.48 6.18
N LYS A 25 -15.67 -1.09 5.01
CA LYS A 25 -15.59 -0.38 3.73
C LYS A 25 -16.67 0.71 3.58
N PRO A 26 -16.34 1.83 2.89
CA PRO A 26 -17.34 2.81 2.46
C PRO A 26 -18.29 2.24 1.41
N GLU A 27 -19.47 2.86 1.26
CA GLU A 27 -20.52 2.41 0.33
C GLU A 27 -20.15 2.66 -1.14
N LEU A 28 -20.72 1.86 -2.06
CA LEU A 28 -20.48 1.96 -3.51
C LEU A 28 -20.90 3.33 -4.12
N VAL A 29 -21.89 4.00 -3.53
CA VAL A 29 -22.37 5.31 -3.99
C VAL A 29 -21.27 6.37 -3.88
N ASP A 30 -20.43 6.28 -2.86
CA ASP A 30 -19.34 7.21 -2.65
C ASP A 30 -18.25 7.08 -3.73
N GLN A 31 -18.01 5.85 -4.21
CA GLN A 31 -17.00 5.58 -5.23
C GLN A 31 -17.37 6.16 -6.60
N ARG A 32 -18.63 6.01 -7.03
CA ARG A 32 -19.09 6.57 -8.32
C ARG A 32 -18.95 8.09 -8.34
N ARG A 33 -19.38 8.74 -7.24
CA ARG A 33 -19.28 10.20 -7.08
C ARG A 33 -17.84 10.67 -7.13
N GLU A 34 -16.93 10.00 -6.42
CA GLU A 34 -15.50 10.33 -6.42
C GLU A 34 -14.88 10.24 -7.82
N ILE A 35 -15.16 9.14 -8.54
CA ILE A 35 -14.65 8.96 -9.91
C ILE A 35 -15.20 10.05 -10.84
N LEU A 36 -16.51 10.34 -10.78
CA LEU A 36 -17.13 11.38 -11.62
C LEU A 36 -16.57 12.77 -11.30
N GLN A 37 -16.35 13.10 -10.03
CA GLN A 37 -15.70 14.35 -9.63
C GLN A 37 -14.31 14.49 -10.27
N GLY A 38 -13.50 13.44 -10.24
CA GLY A 38 -12.17 13.44 -10.86
C GLY A 38 -12.20 13.54 -12.40
N LEU A 39 -13.15 12.85 -13.04
CA LEU A 39 -13.28 12.85 -14.51
C LEU A 39 -13.99 14.08 -15.08
N THR A 40 -14.66 14.89 -14.26
CA THR A 40 -15.31 16.15 -14.66
C THR A 40 -14.50 17.39 -14.31
N ALA A 41 -13.40 17.24 -13.57
CA ALA A 41 -12.47 18.32 -13.27
C ALA A 41 -11.77 18.85 -14.54
N ASP A 42 -11.36 20.12 -14.50
CA ASP A 42 -10.58 20.76 -15.57
C ASP A 42 -9.26 20.03 -15.82
N CYS A 43 -8.57 19.67 -14.73
CA CYS A 43 -7.44 18.75 -14.73
C CYS A 43 -7.93 17.39 -14.24
N LYS A 44 -8.22 16.48 -15.16
CA LYS A 44 -8.80 15.17 -14.83
C LYS A 44 -7.84 14.33 -14.00
N TYR A 45 -8.39 13.67 -12.99
CA TYR A 45 -7.64 12.74 -12.16
C TYR A 45 -8.50 11.54 -11.74
N VAL A 46 -7.86 10.44 -11.38
CA VAL A 46 -8.49 9.30 -10.73
C VAL A 46 -7.57 8.81 -9.61
N SER A 47 -8.14 8.54 -8.43
CA SER A 47 -7.38 8.06 -7.29
C SER A 47 -6.66 6.73 -7.59
N PRO A 48 -5.38 6.57 -7.20
CA PRO A 48 -4.62 5.34 -7.45
C PRO A 48 -5.21 4.12 -6.71
N LYS A 49 -6.09 4.31 -5.72
CA LYS A 49 -6.79 3.18 -5.08
C LYS A 49 -7.60 2.34 -6.08
N TYR A 50 -8.01 2.95 -7.20
CA TYR A 50 -8.71 2.24 -8.27
C TYR A 50 -7.80 1.43 -9.19
N PHE A 51 -6.48 1.40 -8.97
CA PHE A 51 -5.64 0.39 -9.61
C PHE A 51 -5.91 -1.02 -9.07
N TYR A 52 -6.25 -1.15 -7.78
CA TYR A 52 -6.15 -2.41 -7.05
C TYR A 52 -7.43 -3.27 -7.09
N ASP A 53 -8.01 -3.42 -8.29
CA ASP A 53 -8.90 -4.55 -8.55
C ASP A 53 -8.08 -5.84 -8.73
N GLU A 54 -8.77 -6.96 -8.96
CA GLU A 54 -8.10 -8.25 -9.13
C GLU A 54 -7.10 -8.30 -10.30
N ALA A 55 -7.41 -7.66 -11.42
CA ALA A 55 -6.46 -7.60 -12.53
C ALA A 55 -5.26 -6.70 -12.18
N GLY A 56 -5.51 -5.54 -11.58
CA GLY A 56 -4.46 -4.58 -11.25
C GLY A 56 -3.52 -5.06 -10.15
N CYS A 57 -4.01 -5.75 -9.12
CA CYS A 57 -3.13 -6.37 -8.13
C CYS A 57 -2.17 -7.39 -8.75
N ARG A 58 -2.65 -8.25 -9.66
CA ARG A 58 -1.77 -9.18 -10.41
C ARG A 58 -0.74 -8.45 -11.28
N LEU A 59 -1.13 -7.33 -11.88
CA LEU A 59 -0.22 -6.51 -12.68
C LEU A 59 0.83 -5.87 -11.77
N PHE A 60 0.45 -5.40 -10.59
CA PHE A 60 1.40 -4.87 -9.61
C PHE A 60 2.37 -5.94 -9.11
N ASP A 61 1.89 -7.15 -8.79
CA ASP A 61 2.77 -8.27 -8.43
C ASP A 61 3.82 -8.51 -9.53
N ARG A 62 3.42 -8.45 -10.81
CA ARG A 62 4.36 -8.55 -11.93
C ARG A 62 5.33 -7.37 -12.00
N ILE A 63 4.88 -6.14 -11.72
CA ILE A 63 5.73 -4.95 -11.65
C ILE A 63 6.84 -5.17 -10.62
N THR A 64 6.52 -5.75 -9.46
CA THR A 64 7.51 -5.95 -8.39
C THR A 64 8.67 -6.88 -8.76
N GLU A 65 8.52 -7.67 -9.82
CA GLU A 65 9.52 -8.62 -10.31
C GLU A 65 10.27 -8.10 -11.56
N LEU A 66 9.93 -6.91 -12.08
CA LEU A 66 10.61 -6.30 -13.22
C LEU A 66 12.03 -5.87 -12.86
N GLU A 67 12.95 -5.99 -13.82
CA GLU A 67 14.33 -5.55 -13.63
C GLU A 67 14.41 -4.04 -13.36
N GLU A 68 13.63 -3.23 -14.07
CA GLU A 68 13.62 -1.79 -13.92
C GLU A 68 13.02 -1.31 -12.58
N TYR A 69 12.09 -2.10 -12.00
CA TYR A 69 11.40 -1.74 -10.76
C TYR A 69 12.18 -2.18 -9.51
N TYR A 70 13.24 -1.42 -9.19
CA TYR A 70 14.17 -1.73 -8.09
C TYR A 70 13.54 -1.66 -6.69
N VAL A 71 12.42 -0.95 -6.51
CA VAL A 71 11.87 -0.54 -5.20
C VAL A 71 11.67 -1.74 -4.28
N THR A 72 10.98 -2.78 -4.78
CA THR A 72 10.70 -3.99 -4.00
C THR A 72 11.99 -4.70 -3.60
N ARG A 73 12.95 -4.85 -4.52
CA ARG A 73 14.22 -5.53 -4.22
C ARG A 73 15.07 -4.76 -3.20
N ALA A 74 15.13 -3.44 -3.33
CA ALA A 74 15.84 -2.59 -2.38
C ALA A 74 15.23 -2.69 -0.97
N GLU A 75 13.91 -2.61 -0.85
CA GLU A 75 13.22 -2.79 0.44
C GLU A 75 13.43 -4.20 1.01
N ARG A 76 13.26 -5.25 0.21
CA ARG A 76 13.48 -6.65 0.62
C ARG A 76 14.90 -6.85 1.17
N SER A 77 15.93 -6.27 0.51
CA SER A 77 17.31 -6.37 0.97
C SER A 77 17.54 -5.79 2.38
N ILE A 78 16.86 -4.68 2.69
CA ILE A 78 16.92 -4.06 4.03
C ILE A 78 16.21 -4.96 5.04
N LEU A 79 15.00 -5.43 4.75
CA LEU A 79 14.22 -6.26 5.66
C LEU A 79 14.92 -7.59 5.97
N GLN A 80 15.61 -8.17 5.00
CA GLN A 80 16.39 -9.40 5.20
C GLN A 80 17.69 -9.14 5.97
N GLY A 81 18.42 -8.06 5.66
CA GLY A 81 19.71 -7.74 6.29
C GLY A 81 19.58 -7.18 7.72
N ALA A 82 18.51 -6.45 8.00
CA ALA A 82 18.28 -5.76 9.27
C ALA A 82 17.05 -6.28 10.03
N GLY A 83 16.41 -7.38 9.60
CA GLY A 83 15.15 -7.87 10.18
C GLY A 83 15.20 -8.08 11.69
N GLN A 84 16.26 -8.70 12.21
CA GLN A 84 16.45 -8.89 13.65
C GLN A 84 16.58 -7.55 14.41
N ASP A 85 17.32 -6.59 13.87
CA ASP A 85 17.50 -5.26 14.48
C ASP A 85 16.18 -4.47 14.45
N ILE A 86 15.48 -4.47 13.32
CA ILE A 86 14.15 -3.87 13.15
C ILE A 86 13.17 -4.43 14.19
N CYS A 87 13.10 -5.76 14.32
CA CYS A 87 12.24 -6.43 15.28
C CYS A 87 12.62 -6.16 16.74
N GLY A 88 13.88 -5.82 17.02
CA GLY A 88 14.34 -5.41 18.36
C GLY A 88 13.67 -4.14 18.90
N TYR A 89 13.05 -3.33 18.04
CA TYR A 89 12.25 -2.16 18.44
C TYR A 89 10.79 -2.48 18.77
N LEU A 90 10.34 -3.72 18.54
CA LEU A 90 8.97 -4.18 18.77
C LEU A 90 8.89 -5.04 20.04
N SER A 91 7.72 -5.02 20.70
CA SER A 91 7.41 -5.97 21.78
C SER A 91 6.55 -7.11 21.25
N ASP A 92 6.78 -8.32 21.75
CA ASP A 92 5.92 -9.51 21.54
C ASP A 92 4.44 -9.29 21.94
N LYS A 93 4.15 -8.33 22.81
CA LYS A 93 2.77 -7.93 23.20
C LYS A 93 2.06 -7.04 22.18
N THR A 94 2.74 -6.68 21.09
CA THR A 94 2.24 -5.70 20.14
C THR A 94 1.29 -6.33 19.13
N MET A 95 0.23 -5.61 18.78
CA MET A 95 -0.53 -5.83 17.55
C MET A 95 0.19 -5.10 16.41
N LEU A 96 0.66 -5.85 15.42
CA LEU A 96 1.33 -5.30 14.25
C LEU A 96 0.30 -5.04 13.14
N ILE A 97 0.10 -3.79 12.79
CA ILE A 97 -0.89 -3.34 11.80
C ILE A 97 -0.17 -3.11 10.47
N GLU A 98 -0.71 -3.61 9.35
CA GLU A 98 -0.15 -3.35 8.02
C GLU A 98 -1.17 -2.62 7.12
N PRO A 99 -1.10 -1.27 7.03
CA PRO A 99 -1.93 -0.49 6.13
C PRO A 99 -1.58 -0.76 4.66
N GLY A 100 -2.54 -1.22 3.86
CA GLY A 100 -2.31 -1.57 2.46
C GLY A 100 -1.47 -2.83 2.32
N SER A 101 -1.88 -3.90 3.00
CA SER A 101 -1.11 -5.15 3.14
C SER A 101 -0.91 -5.95 1.84
N GLY A 102 -1.71 -5.70 0.81
CA GLY A 102 -1.58 -6.39 -0.48
C GLY A 102 -1.58 -7.92 -0.33
N SER A 103 -0.50 -8.57 -0.75
CA SER A 103 -0.31 -10.03 -0.68
C SER A 103 0.27 -10.53 0.67
N CYS A 104 0.49 -9.63 1.63
CA CYS A 104 1.18 -9.89 2.90
C CYS A 104 2.58 -10.53 2.71
N GLU A 105 3.24 -10.33 1.55
CA GLU A 105 4.53 -10.97 1.27
C GLU A 105 5.64 -10.41 2.16
N LYS A 106 5.69 -9.09 2.33
CA LYS A 106 6.76 -8.41 3.05
C LYS A 106 6.73 -8.66 4.56
N ILE A 107 5.55 -8.84 5.16
CA ILE A 107 5.44 -9.12 6.59
C ILE A 107 6.11 -10.43 6.99
N ARG A 108 6.19 -11.41 6.07
CA ARG A 108 6.87 -12.70 6.30
C ARG A 108 8.33 -12.51 6.71
N MET A 109 8.97 -11.46 6.21
CA MET A 109 10.37 -11.14 6.53
C MET A 109 10.52 -10.71 8.00
N LEU A 110 9.54 -9.99 8.56
CA LEU A 110 9.54 -9.67 9.99
C LEU A 110 9.12 -10.88 10.83
N LEU A 111 8.12 -11.65 10.37
CA LEU A 111 7.63 -12.83 11.08
C LEU A 111 8.68 -13.93 11.22
N ALA A 112 9.69 -13.97 10.34
CA ALA A 112 10.84 -14.86 10.46
C ALA A 112 11.73 -14.58 11.69
N HIS A 113 11.64 -13.37 12.27
CA HIS A 113 12.46 -12.95 13.40
C HIS A 113 11.66 -12.64 14.66
N TYR A 114 10.34 -12.52 14.55
CA TYR A 114 9.48 -11.98 15.60
C TYR A 114 8.04 -12.44 15.42
N LEU A 115 7.40 -12.89 16.50
CA LEU A 115 5.97 -13.21 16.52
C LEU A 115 5.22 -12.14 17.32
N PRO A 116 4.36 -11.31 16.70
CA PRO A 116 3.51 -10.37 17.43
C PRO A 116 2.39 -11.10 18.17
N ALA A 117 1.79 -10.44 19.16
CA ALA A 117 0.59 -10.92 19.84
C ALA A 117 -0.56 -11.11 18.85
N SER A 118 -0.66 -10.22 17.86
CA SER A 118 -1.55 -10.34 16.72
C SER A 118 -1.08 -9.52 15.54
N TYR A 119 -1.55 -9.87 14.36
CA TYR A 119 -1.31 -9.17 13.10
C TYR A 119 -2.63 -8.67 12.53
N ALA A 120 -2.65 -7.41 12.07
CA ALA A 120 -3.83 -6.77 11.53
C ALA A 120 -3.54 -6.23 10.11
N PRO A 121 -3.67 -7.06 9.06
CA PRO A 121 -3.61 -6.58 7.68
C PRO A 121 -4.83 -5.70 7.41
N ILE A 122 -4.60 -4.52 6.84
CA ILE A 122 -5.66 -3.64 6.37
C ILE A 122 -5.60 -3.58 4.85
N GLU A 123 -6.71 -3.90 4.17
CA GLU A 123 -6.76 -3.89 2.71
C GLU A 123 -8.15 -3.51 2.20
N ILE A 124 -8.21 -2.76 1.10
CA ILE A 124 -9.48 -2.30 0.52
C ILE A 124 -10.15 -3.39 -0.32
N SER A 125 -9.39 -4.38 -0.79
CA SER A 125 -9.89 -5.51 -1.55
C SER A 125 -10.17 -6.70 -0.64
N GLU A 126 -11.46 -7.06 -0.50
CA GLU A 126 -11.91 -8.10 0.42
C GLU A 126 -11.41 -9.48 0.00
N TYR A 127 -11.50 -9.76 -1.30
CA TYR A 127 -11.03 -10.99 -1.89
C TYR A 127 -9.52 -11.20 -1.68
N TYR A 128 -8.70 -10.14 -1.86
CA TYR A 128 -7.26 -10.23 -1.64
C TYR A 128 -6.93 -10.43 -0.17
N LEU A 129 -7.57 -9.64 0.69
CA LEU A 129 -7.40 -9.73 2.13
C LEU A 129 -7.69 -11.15 2.64
N GLU A 130 -8.81 -11.74 2.23
CA GLU A 130 -9.19 -13.08 2.66
C GLU A 130 -8.17 -14.13 2.22
N ARG A 131 -7.77 -14.11 0.95
CA ARG A 131 -6.77 -15.06 0.44
C ARG A 131 -5.41 -14.89 1.11
N ALA A 132 -4.91 -13.66 1.22
CA ALA A 132 -3.63 -13.37 1.82
C ALA A 132 -3.59 -13.73 3.31
N ALA A 133 -4.64 -13.40 4.07
CA ALA A 133 -4.73 -13.72 5.49
C ALA A 133 -4.81 -15.23 5.76
N ARG A 134 -5.59 -15.97 4.95
CA ARG A 134 -5.69 -17.44 5.07
C ARG A 134 -4.36 -18.12 4.73
N GLN A 135 -3.70 -17.67 3.66
CA GLN A 135 -2.39 -18.16 3.25
C GLN A 135 -1.35 -17.89 4.34
N LEU A 136 -1.28 -16.67 4.86
CA LEU A 136 -0.35 -16.31 5.92
C LEU A 136 -0.57 -17.17 7.18
N ARG A 137 -1.81 -17.41 7.60
CA ARG A 137 -2.11 -18.28 8.75
C ARG A 137 -1.66 -19.73 8.51
N SER A 138 -1.78 -20.25 7.28
CA SER A 138 -1.28 -21.60 6.99
C SER A 138 0.24 -21.72 7.14
N GLU A 139 0.97 -20.63 6.91
CA GLU A 139 2.43 -20.56 7.05
C GLU A 139 2.86 -20.26 8.50
N PHE A 140 2.03 -19.51 9.24
CA PHE A 140 2.24 -19.13 10.63
C PHE A 140 1.03 -19.51 11.50
N PRO A 141 0.86 -20.80 11.87
CA PRO A 141 -0.34 -21.29 12.57
C PRO A 141 -0.60 -20.64 13.94
N ASP A 142 0.47 -20.20 14.62
CA ASP A 142 0.38 -19.55 15.93
C ASP A 142 -0.04 -18.07 15.85
N LEU A 143 0.03 -17.47 14.66
CA LEU A 143 -0.26 -16.06 14.46
C LEU A 143 -1.77 -15.80 14.56
N THR A 144 -2.16 -14.93 15.48
CA THR A 144 -3.51 -14.39 15.52
C THR A 144 -3.64 -13.27 14.49
N VAL A 145 -4.62 -13.37 13.59
CA VAL A 145 -4.86 -12.43 12.49
C VAL A 145 -6.23 -11.77 12.61
N HIS A 146 -6.26 -10.44 12.66
CA HIS A 146 -7.47 -9.63 12.56
C HIS A 146 -7.46 -8.90 11.21
N ALA A 147 -8.00 -9.54 10.18
CA ALA A 147 -8.04 -9.00 8.83
C ALA A 147 -9.10 -7.89 8.70
N VAL A 148 -8.67 -6.66 8.42
CA VAL A 148 -9.52 -5.47 8.37
C VAL A 148 -9.72 -5.00 6.94
N CYS A 149 -10.95 -5.11 6.45
CA CYS A 149 -11.35 -4.72 5.12
C CYS A 149 -11.78 -3.24 5.11
N ALA A 150 -10.88 -2.35 4.69
CA ALA A 150 -11.04 -0.90 4.85
C ALA A 150 -10.25 -0.07 3.85
N ASP A 151 -10.66 1.18 3.67
CA ASP A 151 -9.77 2.22 3.15
C ASP A 151 -8.90 2.76 4.30
N PHE A 152 -7.64 2.31 4.35
CA PHE A 152 -6.72 2.67 5.43
C PHE A 152 -6.45 4.18 5.52
N THR A 153 -6.71 4.95 4.45
CA THR A 153 -6.45 6.39 4.43
C THR A 153 -7.39 7.16 5.35
N SER A 154 -8.56 6.58 5.63
CA SER A 154 -9.59 7.17 6.51
C SER A 154 -9.58 6.60 7.93
N LEU A 155 -8.76 5.59 8.22
CA LEU A 155 -8.69 4.96 9.53
C LEU A 155 -7.73 5.68 10.48
N ASP A 156 -8.24 6.09 11.62
CA ASP A 156 -7.48 6.67 12.73
C ASP A 156 -7.55 5.85 14.03
N ARG A 157 -8.29 4.74 14.00
CA ARG A 157 -8.41 3.75 15.07
C ARG A 157 -8.76 2.38 14.47
N MET A 158 -8.42 1.32 15.20
CA MET A 158 -8.88 -0.03 14.85
C MET A 158 -10.40 -0.16 15.12
N PRO A 159 -11.12 -1.02 14.38
CA PRO A 159 -12.52 -1.32 14.68
C PRO A 159 -12.70 -1.80 16.13
N ASP A 160 -13.83 -1.46 16.76
CA ASP A 160 -14.10 -1.84 18.16
C ASP A 160 -14.17 -3.37 18.37
N SER A 161 -14.39 -4.12 17.28
CA SER A 161 -14.34 -5.59 17.24
C SER A 161 -12.93 -6.16 17.34
N VAL A 162 -11.89 -5.34 17.17
CA VAL A 162 -10.48 -5.74 17.30
C VAL A 162 -10.04 -5.53 18.77
N PRO A 163 -9.49 -6.57 19.44
CA PRO A 163 -9.08 -6.46 20.83
C PRO A 163 -8.05 -5.34 21.08
N PRO A 164 -8.11 -4.64 22.22
CA PRO A 164 -7.13 -3.63 22.57
C PRO A 164 -5.76 -4.27 22.83
N ALA A 165 -4.72 -3.68 22.25
CA ALA A 165 -3.32 -4.03 22.48
C ALA A 165 -2.43 -2.79 22.31
N PRO A 166 -1.17 -2.81 22.82
CA PRO A 166 -0.11 -1.96 22.30
C PRO A 166 0.03 -2.16 20.79
N LYS A 167 0.23 -1.09 20.02
CA LYS A 167 0.20 -1.16 18.56
C LYS A 167 1.51 -0.68 17.95
N ALA A 168 1.88 -1.33 16.85
CA ALA A 168 2.87 -0.86 15.91
C ALA A 168 2.28 -0.96 14.50
N ALA A 169 2.75 -0.12 13.58
CA ALA A 169 2.42 -0.20 12.18
C ALA A 169 3.65 -0.61 11.37
N PHE A 170 3.46 -1.51 10.41
CA PHE A 170 4.39 -1.85 9.35
C PHE A 170 3.80 -1.30 8.05
N PHE A 171 4.43 -0.29 7.47
CA PHE A 171 3.93 0.40 6.28
C PHE A 171 5.01 0.41 5.18
N PRO A 172 5.23 -0.74 4.52
CA PRO A 172 6.30 -0.90 3.54
C PRO A 172 5.89 -0.37 2.15
N GLY A 173 6.82 -0.41 1.20
CA GLY A 173 6.59 -0.24 -0.23
C GLY A 173 6.63 1.19 -0.74
N SER A 174 6.94 2.16 0.13
CA SER A 174 6.87 3.59 -0.22
C SER A 174 5.48 4.05 -0.68
N THR A 175 4.42 3.36 -0.25
CA THR A 175 3.01 3.74 -0.52
C THR A 175 2.70 5.16 -0.02
N ILE A 176 3.37 5.62 1.04
CA ILE A 176 3.28 7.01 1.51
C ILE A 176 3.69 8.04 0.44
N GLY A 177 4.51 7.63 -0.54
CA GLY A 177 4.87 8.43 -1.70
C GLY A 177 3.71 8.71 -2.65
N ASN A 178 2.59 8.00 -2.53
CA ASN A 178 1.43 8.20 -3.41
C ASN A 178 0.58 9.41 -3.04
N PHE A 179 0.86 10.03 -1.91
CA PHE A 179 0.10 11.13 -1.35
C PHE A 179 0.83 12.46 -1.56
N GLU A 180 0.06 13.52 -1.81
CA GLU A 180 0.60 14.87 -1.73
C GLU A 180 1.16 15.12 -0.32
N PRO A 181 2.18 15.98 -0.12
CA PRO A 181 2.86 16.11 1.17
C PRO A 181 1.92 16.44 2.34
N LYS A 182 0.86 17.22 2.09
CA LYS A 182 -0.16 17.54 3.09
C LYS A 182 -0.96 16.30 3.49
N ASP A 183 -1.34 15.48 2.51
CA ASP A 183 -2.14 14.27 2.73
C ASP A 183 -1.28 13.16 3.35
N ALA A 184 0.00 13.07 2.98
CA ALA A 184 0.98 12.21 3.65
C ALA A 184 1.10 12.54 5.14
N ILE A 185 1.19 13.83 5.50
CA ILE A 185 1.18 14.27 6.91
C ILE A 185 -0.14 13.88 7.59
N GLY A 186 -1.27 14.07 6.93
CA GLY A 186 -2.59 13.67 7.43
C GLY A 186 -2.68 12.17 7.70
N LEU A 187 -2.23 11.33 6.76
CA LEU A 187 -2.18 9.88 6.88
C LEU A 187 -1.28 9.46 8.05
N LEU A 188 -0.06 10.00 8.15
CA LEU A 188 0.82 9.73 9.27
C LEU A 188 0.20 10.19 10.60
N ALA A 189 -0.50 11.33 10.63
CA ALA A 189 -1.19 11.78 11.85
C ALA A 189 -2.33 10.84 12.25
N ASN A 190 -3.04 10.24 11.29
CA ASN A 190 -4.03 9.19 11.53
C ASN A 190 -3.38 7.94 12.12
N LEU A 191 -2.27 7.48 11.53
CA LEU A 191 -1.49 6.37 12.07
C LEU A 191 -1.00 6.67 13.49
N ARG A 192 -0.51 7.88 13.77
CA ARG A 192 -0.11 8.28 15.12
C ARG A 192 -1.26 8.14 16.13
N ARG A 193 -2.46 8.61 15.76
CA ARG A 193 -3.67 8.49 16.61
C ARG A 193 -4.03 7.02 16.85
N MET A 194 -3.98 6.20 15.80
CA MET A 194 -4.26 4.78 15.87
C MET A 194 -3.26 4.03 16.79
N LEU A 195 -1.97 4.36 16.67
CA LEU A 195 -0.89 3.72 17.41
C LEU A 195 -0.82 4.15 18.88
N GLY A 196 -1.23 5.38 19.17
CA GLY A 196 -1.11 5.99 20.50
C GLY A 196 0.33 6.39 20.84
N VAL A 197 0.49 7.11 21.96
CA VAL A 197 1.80 7.61 22.42
C VAL A 197 2.75 6.43 22.65
N GLY A 198 3.97 6.53 22.12
CA GLY A 198 5.00 5.49 22.23
C GLY A 198 4.86 4.34 21.21
N GLY A 199 3.75 4.28 20.46
CA GLY A 199 3.56 3.31 19.38
C GLY A 199 4.61 3.45 18.27
N LYS A 200 4.96 2.34 17.62
CA LYS A 200 6.01 2.30 16.60
C LYS A 200 5.44 2.34 15.20
N LEU A 201 6.11 3.07 14.31
CA LEU A 201 5.85 3.02 12.87
C LEU A 201 7.14 2.58 12.17
N LEU A 202 7.08 1.39 11.59
CA LEU A 202 8.07 0.84 10.67
C LEU A 202 7.64 1.21 9.25
N ILE A 203 8.37 2.09 8.56
CA ILE A 203 7.93 2.62 7.26
C ILE A 203 9.06 2.68 6.24
N GLY A 204 8.77 2.18 5.05
CA GLY A 204 9.67 2.23 3.90
C GLY A 204 9.39 3.43 3.00
N VAL A 205 10.42 4.13 2.55
CA VAL A 205 10.31 5.21 1.56
C VAL A 205 11.38 5.12 0.47
N ASP A 206 10.96 5.34 -0.76
CA ASP A 206 11.81 5.37 -1.94
C ASP A 206 12.58 6.69 -2.01
N LEU A 207 13.89 6.59 -2.18
CA LEU A 207 14.78 7.75 -2.11
C LEU A 207 14.89 8.49 -3.44
N LEU A 208 15.21 9.77 -3.40
CA LEU A 208 15.59 10.52 -4.59
C LEU A 208 16.91 9.98 -5.16
N LYS A 209 16.95 9.74 -6.47
CA LYS A 209 18.09 9.15 -7.19
C LYS A 209 18.08 9.58 -8.66
N ASP A 210 18.89 8.92 -9.48
CA ASP A 210 18.98 9.18 -10.91
C ASP A 210 17.58 9.18 -11.57
N PRO A 211 17.17 10.29 -12.19
CA PRO A 211 15.90 10.40 -12.90
C PRO A 211 15.72 9.40 -14.04
N ASP A 212 16.79 8.92 -14.67
CA ASP A 212 16.67 7.91 -15.73
C ASP A 212 16.31 6.54 -15.12
N GLN A 213 16.86 6.20 -13.96
CA GLN A 213 16.47 5.02 -13.19
C GLN A 213 15.02 5.13 -12.69
N LEU A 214 14.62 6.31 -12.20
CA LEU A 214 13.24 6.57 -11.81
C LEU A 214 12.29 6.48 -13.01
N HIS A 215 12.69 6.99 -14.18
CA HIS A 215 11.89 6.91 -15.39
C HIS A 215 11.70 5.46 -15.84
N ALA A 216 12.78 4.66 -15.87
CA ALA A 216 12.75 3.27 -16.26
C ALA A 216 11.84 2.43 -15.35
N ALA A 217 11.89 2.65 -14.03
CA ALA A 217 11.05 1.92 -13.07
C ALA A 217 9.54 2.06 -13.35
N TYR A 218 9.09 3.15 -13.98
CA TYR A 218 7.68 3.39 -14.29
C TYR A 218 7.35 3.30 -15.78
N ASN A 219 8.33 3.04 -16.63
CA ASN A 219 8.20 2.89 -18.07
C ASN A 219 8.97 1.64 -18.53
N ASP A 220 8.69 0.50 -17.89
CA ASP A 220 9.36 -0.77 -18.18
C ASP A 220 9.20 -1.20 -19.65
N GLN A 221 10.22 -1.85 -20.19
CA GLN A 221 10.24 -2.23 -21.61
C GLN A 221 9.19 -3.27 -21.98
N LEU A 222 8.74 -4.06 -20.99
CA LEU A 222 7.70 -5.08 -21.18
C LEU A 222 6.28 -4.49 -21.20
N GLY A 223 6.13 -3.19 -20.90
CA GLY A 223 4.86 -2.48 -20.89
C GLY A 223 3.88 -2.94 -19.80
N VAL A 224 4.37 -3.56 -18.73
CA VAL A 224 3.53 -4.05 -17.63
C VAL A 224 2.97 -2.87 -16.82
N THR A 225 3.77 -1.84 -16.55
CA THR A 225 3.30 -0.60 -15.88
C THR A 225 2.29 0.15 -16.74
N ALA A 226 2.44 0.11 -18.07
CA ALA A 226 1.45 0.66 -18.99
C ALA A 226 0.12 -0.11 -18.93
N GLN A 227 0.16 -1.45 -18.89
CA GLN A 227 -1.02 -2.29 -18.70
C GLN A 227 -1.69 -2.03 -17.35
N PHE A 228 -0.90 -1.91 -16.27
CA PHE A 228 -1.38 -1.55 -14.94
C PHE A 228 -2.09 -0.20 -14.95
N ASN A 229 -1.49 0.82 -15.58
CA ASN A 229 -2.11 2.13 -15.67
C ASN A 229 -3.42 2.10 -16.46
N LEU A 230 -3.43 1.45 -17.63
CA LEU A 230 -4.64 1.33 -18.47
C LEU A 230 -5.75 0.51 -17.81
N ASN A 231 -5.41 -0.46 -16.96
CA ASN A 231 -6.38 -1.27 -16.23
C ASN A 231 -7.28 -0.42 -15.31
N LEU A 232 -6.79 0.74 -14.82
CA LEU A 232 -7.61 1.68 -14.07
C LEU A 232 -8.88 2.08 -14.82
N LEU A 233 -8.80 2.33 -16.14
CA LEU A 233 -9.98 2.65 -16.96
C LEU A 233 -10.96 1.48 -17.06
N THR A 234 -10.45 0.25 -17.15
CA THR A 234 -11.27 -0.97 -17.13
C THR A 234 -11.98 -1.13 -15.79
N HIS A 235 -11.29 -0.85 -14.68
CA HIS A 235 -11.87 -0.95 -13.35
C HIS A 235 -12.93 0.12 -13.10
N ILE A 236 -12.61 1.40 -13.28
CA ILE A 236 -13.59 2.47 -13.08
C ILE A 236 -14.75 2.37 -14.06
N GLY A 237 -14.53 1.85 -15.28
CA GLY A 237 -15.60 1.59 -16.24
C GLY A 237 -16.62 0.56 -15.73
N ARG A 238 -16.18 -0.46 -14.99
CA ARG A 238 -17.08 -1.41 -14.30
C ARG A 238 -17.83 -0.71 -13.16
N ILE A 239 -17.15 0.07 -12.32
CA ILE A 239 -17.77 0.81 -11.21
C ILE A 239 -18.85 1.77 -11.73
N LEU A 240 -18.56 2.49 -12.81
CA LEU A 240 -19.48 3.42 -13.48
C LEU A 240 -20.53 2.72 -14.34
N LYS A 241 -20.42 1.41 -14.58
CA LYS A 241 -21.23 0.65 -15.55
C LYS A 241 -21.17 1.26 -16.96
N ARG A 242 -20.02 1.84 -17.31
CA ARG A 242 -19.72 2.41 -18.63
C ARG A 242 -18.29 2.04 -19.03
N PRO A 243 -18.07 1.12 -19.98
CA PRO A 243 -16.73 0.75 -20.39
C PRO A 243 -16.03 1.91 -21.12
N PHE A 244 -14.76 2.13 -20.79
CA PHE A 244 -13.85 3.01 -21.54
C PHE A 244 -13.19 2.21 -22.66
N ASN A 245 -12.98 2.84 -23.82
CA ASN A 245 -12.10 2.26 -24.83
C ASN A 245 -10.64 2.57 -24.46
N THR A 246 -9.96 1.61 -23.83
CA THR A 246 -8.56 1.77 -23.40
C THR A 246 -7.61 2.01 -24.56
N GLY A 247 -7.95 1.57 -25.78
CA GLY A 247 -7.16 1.85 -27.00
C GLY A 247 -7.10 3.33 -27.38
N TYR A 248 -7.94 4.19 -26.78
CA TYR A 248 -7.87 5.64 -26.95
C TYR A 248 -6.91 6.32 -25.99
N PHE A 249 -6.23 5.60 -25.10
CA PHE A 249 -5.33 6.16 -24.11
C PHE A 249 -3.95 5.52 -24.22
N ARG A 250 -2.91 6.30 -23.94
CA ARG A 250 -1.55 5.77 -23.76
C ARG A 250 -1.06 6.08 -22.36
N HIS A 251 -0.28 5.16 -21.80
CA HIS A 251 0.47 5.41 -20.58
C HIS A 251 1.51 6.53 -20.82
N LYS A 252 1.65 7.43 -19.84
CA LYS A 252 2.67 8.47 -19.80
C LYS A 252 3.15 8.62 -18.36
N ALA A 253 4.41 8.29 -18.09
CA ALA A 253 5.03 8.55 -16.80
C ALA A 253 6.30 9.38 -16.94
N PHE A 254 6.49 10.35 -16.04
CA PHE A 254 7.68 11.21 -16.05
C PHE A 254 8.07 11.66 -14.64
N PHE A 255 9.35 11.98 -14.45
CA PHE A 255 9.84 12.51 -13.19
C PHE A 255 9.69 14.05 -13.13
N ASN A 256 8.80 14.52 -12.28
CA ASN A 256 8.67 15.94 -11.95
C ASN A 256 9.75 16.34 -10.94
N ARG A 257 10.86 16.88 -11.45
CA ARG A 257 12.01 17.33 -10.64
C ARG A 257 11.66 18.40 -9.61
N ALA A 258 10.73 19.31 -9.92
CA ALA A 258 10.38 20.42 -9.04
C ALA A 258 9.65 19.93 -7.78
N LEU A 259 8.85 18.88 -7.91
CA LEU A 259 8.10 18.27 -6.81
C LEU A 259 8.77 17.01 -6.25
N SER A 260 9.85 16.52 -6.88
CA SER A 260 10.54 15.28 -6.51
C SER A 260 9.61 14.07 -6.51
N ARG A 261 8.87 13.87 -7.60
CA ARG A 261 7.93 12.73 -7.74
C ARG A 261 7.87 12.20 -9.17
N ILE A 262 7.57 10.92 -9.30
CA ILE A 262 7.02 10.40 -10.56
C ILE A 262 5.55 10.79 -10.64
N GLU A 263 5.09 11.17 -11.82
CA GLU A 263 3.67 11.31 -12.14
C GLU A 263 3.30 10.29 -13.21
N MET A 264 2.23 9.55 -12.98
CA MET A 264 1.62 8.67 -13.98
C MET A 264 0.34 9.30 -14.49
N HIS A 265 0.17 9.24 -15.82
CA HIS A 265 -0.98 9.75 -16.54
C HIS A 265 -1.44 8.79 -17.62
N LEU A 266 -2.72 8.92 -17.98
CA LEU A 266 -3.30 8.36 -19.19
C LEU A 266 -3.61 9.48 -20.17
N GLU A 267 -2.90 9.51 -21.29
CA GLU A 267 -3.03 10.54 -22.30
C GLU A 267 -3.94 10.10 -23.44
N CYS A 268 -5.01 10.83 -23.66
CA CYS A 268 -5.99 10.58 -24.70
C CYS A 268 -5.40 10.78 -26.10
N GLN A 269 -5.46 9.75 -26.94
CA GLN A 269 -4.93 9.73 -28.31
C GLN A 269 -5.97 10.16 -29.35
N GLN A 270 -7.25 10.05 -29.02
CA GLN A 270 -8.36 10.32 -29.91
C GLN A 270 -9.46 11.05 -29.15
N ALA A 271 -9.85 12.24 -29.63
CA ALA A 271 -10.91 13.01 -28.99
C ALA A 271 -12.23 12.23 -29.02
N HIS A 272 -12.90 12.13 -27.86
CA HIS A 272 -14.17 11.41 -27.72
C HIS A 272 -14.94 11.89 -26.49
N SER A 273 -16.19 11.45 -26.36
CA SER A 273 -17.01 11.71 -25.18
C SER A 273 -17.80 10.47 -24.76
N LEU A 274 -18.12 10.40 -23.46
CA LEU A 274 -18.90 9.33 -22.85
C LEU A 274 -19.99 9.95 -21.97
N GLU A 275 -21.22 9.45 -22.09
CA GLU A 275 -22.31 9.79 -21.17
C GLU A 275 -22.30 8.80 -20.00
N VAL A 276 -22.22 9.32 -18.77
CA VAL A 276 -22.22 8.54 -17.52
C VAL A 276 -23.06 9.27 -16.48
N ASP A 277 -24.12 8.64 -15.99
CA ASP A 277 -24.99 9.20 -14.92
C ASP A 277 -25.48 10.64 -15.19
N GLY A 278 -25.75 10.98 -16.46
CA GLY A 278 -26.17 12.32 -16.86
C GLY A 278 -25.04 13.35 -17.00
N HIS A 279 -23.79 12.93 -16.83
CA HIS A 279 -22.60 13.73 -17.10
C HIS A 279 -22.00 13.36 -18.47
N THR A 280 -21.68 14.38 -19.27
CA THR A 280 -20.85 14.23 -20.48
C THR A 280 -19.38 14.34 -20.10
N LEU A 281 -18.68 13.21 -20.07
CA LEU A 281 -17.22 13.18 -19.94
C LEU A 281 -16.61 13.46 -21.31
N ARG A 282 -15.84 14.54 -21.46
CA ARG A 282 -15.16 14.92 -22.71
C ARG A 282 -13.67 14.73 -22.56
N PHE A 283 -13.05 14.09 -23.54
CA PHE A 283 -11.61 13.91 -23.63
C PHE A 283 -11.11 14.50 -24.95
N ALA A 284 -10.25 15.52 -24.88
CA ALA A 284 -9.55 16.06 -26.04
C ALA A 284 -8.31 15.20 -26.37
N LYS A 285 -7.86 15.22 -27.63
CA LYS A 285 -6.58 14.59 -27.99
C LYS A 285 -5.43 15.32 -27.29
N GLY A 286 -4.55 14.59 -26.63
CA GLY A 286 -3.43 15.10 -25.82
C GLY A 286 -3.81 15.45 -24.39
N GLU A 287 -5.11 15.43 -24.05
CA GLU A 287 -5.54 15.62 -22.66
C GLU A 287 -5.13 14.42 -21.81
N THR A 288 -4.69 14.68 -20.57
CA THR A 288 -4.24 13.65 -19.64
C THR A 288 -5.18 13.50 -18.46
N ILE A 289 -5.38 12.26 -18.02
CA ILE A 289 -5.92 11.92 -16.70
C ILE A 289 -4.72 11.62 -15.79
N HIS A 290 -4.54 12.37 -14.70
CA HIS A 290 -3.56 12.01 -13.66
C HIS A 290 -4.03 10.78 -12.89
N THR A 291 -3.16 9.80 -12.68
CA THR A 291 -3.53 8.51 -12.10
C THR A 291 -2.71 8.14 -10.86
N GLU A 292 -1.48 8.65 -10.73
CA GLU A 292 -0.64 8.37 -9.56
C GLU A 292 0.44 9.44 -9.39
N ASN A 293 0.76 9.73 -8.13
CA ASN A 293 2.04 10.34 -7.75
C ASN A 293 2.93 9.27 -7.14
N SER A 294 4.24 9.38 -7.25
CA SER A 294 5.16 8.63 -6.40
C SER A 294 6.32 9.52 -5.98
N TYR A 295 6.16 10.19 -4.84
CA TYR A 295 7.14 11.06 -4.23
C TYR A 295 8.39 10.28 -3.82
N LYS A 296 9.54 10.89 -4.10
CA LYS A 296 10.88 10.39 -3.77
C LYS A 296 11.49 11.33 -2.75
N TYR A 297 12.01 10.75 -1.67
CA TYR A 297 12.44 11.50 -0.51
C TYR A 297 13.97 11.46 -0.34
N SER A 298 14.54 12.45 0.32
CA SER A 298 15.76 12.19 1.10
C SER A 298 15.37 11.66 2.49
N VAL A 299 16.29 10.96 3.15
CA VAL A 299 16.13 10.55 4.57
C VAL A 299 15.70 11.75 5.43
N ALA A 300 16.43 12.86 5.34
CA ALA A 300 16.15 14.07 6.12
C ALA A 300 14.77 14.70 5.79
N SER A 301 14.39 14.77 4.51
CA SER A 301 13.08 15.34 4.13
C SER A 301 11.92 14.47 4.61
N PHE A 302 12.08 13.14 4.60
CA PHE A 302 11.04 12.24 5.10
C PHE A 302 10.92 12.34 6.63
N GLU A 303 12.04 12.38 7.35
CA GLU A 303 12.03 12.60 8.81
C GLU A 303 11.36 13.92 9.20
N ALA A 304 11.61 15.00 8.44
CA ALA A 304 10.95 16.28 8.64
C ALA A 304 9.44 16.20 8.38
N LEU A 305 9.01 15.44 7.36
CA LEU A 305 7.59 15.19 7.08
C LEU A 305 6.94 14.41 8.23
N ALA A 306 7.57 13.32 8.67
CA ALA A 306 7.08 12.50 9.78
C ALA A 306 7.02 13.28 11.11
N SER A 307 7.97 14.18 11.35
CA SER A 307 7.97 15.05 12.53
C SER A 307 6.77 15.98 12.59
N LYS A 308 6.33 16.53 11.45
CA LYS A 308 5.10 17.34 11.36
C LYS A 308 3.85 16.54 11.71
N ALA A 309 3.87 15.22 11.52
CA ALA A 309 2.78 14.31 11.88
C ALA A 309 2.85 13.82 13.34
N GLY A 310 3.85 14.24 14.11
CA GLY A 310 4.04 13.85 15.51
C GLY A 310 4.78 12.53 15.68
N PHE A 311 5.70 12.20 14.77
CA PHE A 311 6.65 11.09 14.96
C PHE A 311 8.06 11.62 15.22
N ARG A 312 8.85 10.84 15.97
CA ARG A 312 10.30 11.06 16.10
C ARG A 312 11.04 9.85 15.56
N ARG A 313 12.15 10.11 14.85
CA ARG A 313 13.05 9.05 14.38
C ARG A 313 13.70 8.34 15.56
N GLN A 314 13.67 7.01 15.54
CA GLN A 314 14.51 6.19 16.41
C GLN A 314 15.69 5.61 15.65
N GLN A 315 15.42 5.00 14.48
CA GLN A 315 16.44 4.39 13.65
C GLN A 315 16.08 4.44 12.16
N THR A 316 17.10 4.42 11.30
CA THR A 316 16.95 4.39 9.84
C THR A 316 17.96 3.42 9.24
N TRP A 317 17.52 2.63 8.27
CA TRP A 317 18.34 1.72 7.46
C TRP A 317 18.21 2.09 5.99
N THR A 318 19.23 1.79 5.20
CA THR A 318 19.22 1.94 3.74
C THR A 318 19.83 0.72 3.08
N ASP A 319 19.45 0.44 1.84
CA ASP A 319 20.19 -0.51 1.01
C ASP A 319 21.58 0.05 0.66
N GLU A 320 22.48 -0.83 0.19
CA GLU A 320 23.85 -0.43 -0.19
C GLU A 320 23.86 0.66 -1.27
N GLY A 321 22.92 0.59 -2.22
CA GLY A 321 22.77 1.57 -3.28
C GLY A 321 22.08 2.87 -2.85
N ARG A 322 21.63 2.96 -1.59
CA ARG A 322 20.85 4.09 -1.04
C ARG A 322 19.67 4.45 -1.93
N ASN A 323 19.04 3.44 -2.50
CA ASN A 323 17.85 3.58 -3.32
C ASN A 323 16.58 3.70 -2.48
N PHE A 324 16.58 3.12 -1.29
CA PHE A 324 15.44 3.01 -0.42
C PHE A 324 15.90 3.24 1.03
N SER A 325 14.99 3.74 1.85
CA SER A 325 15.22 3.83 3.29
C SER A 325 14.05 3.24 4.06
N PHE A 326 14.38 2.55 5.13
CA PHE A 326 13.41 2.00 6.07
C PHE A 326 13.59 2.69 7.42
N HIS A 327 12.51 3.09 8.06
CA HIS A 327 12.55 3.92 9.27
C HIS A 327 11.78 3.26 10.39
N CYS A 328 12.36 3.25 11.59
CA CYS A 328 11.65 3.03 12.83
C CYS A 328 11.39 4.39 13.49
N LEU A 329 10.12 4.75 13.58
CA LEU A 329 9.63 5.99 14.16
C LEU A 329 8.81 5.69 15.43
N VAL A 330 8.80 6.63 16.37
CA VAL A 330 7.98 6.56 17.59
C VAL A 330 6.99 7.71 17.63
N ALA A 331 5.72 7.38 17.89
CA ALA A 331 4.66 8.35 18.09
C ALA A 331 4.92 9.20 19.34
N SER A 332 4.95 10.52 19.17
CA SER A 332 5.15 11.51 20.23
C SER A 332 3.85 12.12 20.75
#